data_AF-A0A7Y8SUP8-F1
#
_entry.id   AF-A0A7Y8SUP8-F1
#
_cell.length_a   1.000
_cell.length_b   1.000
_cell.length_c   1.000
_cell.angle_alpha   90.00
_cell.angle_beta   90.00
_cell.angle_gamma   90.00
#
_symmetry.space_group_name_H-M   'P 1'
#
loop_
_entity.id
_entity.type
_entity.pdbx_description
1 polymer ?
#
loop_
_entity_poly.entity_id
_entity_poly.type
_entity_poly.pdbx_seq_one_letter_code
_entity_poly.pdbx_strand_id
1 'polypeptide(L)'
;MVAMAAMANSSMDTETRRTRLKALILLGKERGYLTYAEINDHLPDDMLDAEQIEGVISMINDMGIQVYDEAPDAETLLMSEAPAPVADEDAAEEAEAALSTVDAEFGRTTDPVRMYMREMGSVELLTREGEIEIAKRIEEGLKHMVQAISACPLTITHILSMAEKVEKDEMRIDELVDGLMDSAGADIVMEMAEEEVSEAAEGEEGEEDESGGGMSAANLAQLKADALDRLGDVRKCFNRMRNAVTKYGYDSPQYKKAQDELSGHLMGIRFTARQVENLSDGLRSLVEEVRSHERAIMELAVTKCGMPRAHFIKTFPGNEGNLNWVAKEIKANHNYSSALERVQYDVNEHQEKLKALQDKASLSVKVLKEINKQMSTGEAKARRAKREMIEANLRLVISIAKKYTNRGLQFLDLIQEGNIGLMKAVDKFEYRRGYK
;
A
#
# COMPACT_ATOMS: atom_id res chain seq x y z
N MET A 1 29.10 -9.18 13.21
CA MET A 1 29.93 -8.72 14.35
C MET A 1 29.76 -7.24 14.64
N VAL A 2 29.80 -6.35 13.64
CA VAL A 2 29.65 -4.89 13.85
C VAL A 2 28.26 -4.49 14.40
N ALA A 3 27.17 -5.10 13.92
CA ALA A 3 25.81 -4.84 14.45
C ALA A 3 25.60 -5.34 15.89
N MET A 4 26.23 -6.47 16.26
CA MET A 4 26.21 -6.98 17.63
C MET A 4 27.02 -6.08 18.58
N ALA A 5 28.12 -5.49 18.11
CA ALA A 5 28.91 -4.53 18.87
C ALA A 5 28.18 -3.19 19.06
N ALA A 6 27.44 -2.72 18.05
CA ALA A 6 26.60 -1.51 18.15
C ALA A 6 25.42 -1.69 19.11
N MET A 7 24.73 -2.84 19.07
CA MET A 7 23.67 -3.17 20.02
C MET A 7 24.18 -3.36 21.46
N ALA A 8 25.40 -3.90 21.64
CA ALA A 8 26.03 -4.04 22.94
C ALA A 8 26.51 -2.69 23.52
N ASN A 9 26.97 -1.76 22.66
CA ASN A 9 27.30 -0.40 23.08
C ASN A 9 26.06 0.40 23.47
N SER A 10 24.95 0.28 22.73
CA SER A 10 23.71 0.97 23.10
C SER A 10 23.10 0.44 24.40
N SER A 11 23.20 -0.87 24.69
CA SER A 11 22.71 -1.43 25.94
C SER A 11 23.56 -1.01 27.15
N MET A 12 24.89 -0.98 27.01
CA MET A 12 25.78 -0.50 28.08
C MET A 12 25.55 0.98 28.38
N ASP A 13 25.30 1.80 27.36
CA ASP A 13 24.99 3.22 27.53
C ASP A 13 23.67 3.44 28.28
N THR A 14 22.61 2.67 27.95
CA THR A 14 21.32 2.74 28.66
C THR A 14 21.40 2.35 30.14
N GLU A 15 22.22 1.36 30.51
CA GLU A 15 22.40 0.96 31.92
C GLU A 15 23.19 2.00 32.72
N THR A 16 24.23 2.58 32.13
CA THR A 16 24.99 3.67 32.77
C THR A 16 24.13 4.93 32.92
N ARG A 17 23.30 5.25 31.93
CA ARG A 17 22.32 6.33 31.96
C ARG A 17 21.31 6.15 33.09
N ARG A 18 20.75 4.94 33.22
CA ARG A 18 19.78 4.60 34.28
C ARG A 18 20.39 4.77 35.66
N THR A 19 21.66 4.44 35.83
CA THR A 19 22.37 4.57 37.11
C THR A 19 22.60 6.04 37.48
N ARG A 20 22.94 6.90 36.49
CA ARG A 20 23.12 8.35 36.72
C ARG A 20 21.82 9.06 37.06
N LEU A 21 20.74 8.79 36.32
CA LEU A 21 19.42 9.36 36.63
C LEU A 21 18.89 8.86 37.98
N LYS A 22 19.12 7.59 38.35
CA LYS A 22 18.76 7.07 39.69
C LYS A 22 19.50 7.83 40.79
N ALA A 23 20.79 8.11 40.60
CA ALA A 23 21.60 8.86 41.56
C ALA A 23 21.12 10.31 41.70
N LEU A 24 20.73 10.97 40.59
CA LEU A 24 20.20 12.33 40.59
C LEU A 24 18.87 12.44 41.36
N ILE A 25 17.95 11.48 41.12
CA ILE A 25 16.65 11.45 41.80
C ILE A 25 16.81 11.21 43.30
N LEU A 26 17.71 10.30 43.70
CA LEU A 26 18.02 10.05 45.12
C LEU A 26 18.58 11.31 45.78
N LEU A 27 19.55 11.98 45.15
CA LEU A 27 20.14 13.22 45.66
C LEU A 27 19.10 14.35 45.78
N GLY A 28 18.19 14.46 44.82
CA GLY A 28 17.09 15.43 44.87
C GLY A 28 16.05 15.14 45.94
N LYS A 29 15.74 13.86 46.22
CA LYS A 29 14.83 13.46 47.30
C LYS A 29 15.44 13.64 48.69
N GLU A 30 16.74 13.41 48.85
CA GLU A 30 17.45 13.66 50.13
C GLU A 30 17.48 15.15 50.48
N ARG A 31 17.72 16.01 49.47
CA ARG A 31 17.86 17.47 49.67
C ARG A 31 16.53 18.23 49.58
N GLY A 32 15.52 17.65 48.95
CA GLY A 32 14.26 18.32 48.61
C GLY A 32 14.35 19.30 47.43
N TYR A 33 15.53 19.45 46.82
CA TYR A 33 15.76 20.31 45.66
C TYR A 33 16.91 19.81 44.77
N LEU A 34 16.92 20.27 43.51
CA LEU A 34 18.01 20.10 42.55
C LEU A 34 18.29 21.41 41.82
N THR A 35 19.51 21.61 41.34
CA THR A 35 19.85 22.77 40.49
C THR A 35 19.89 22.42 39.01
N TYR A 36 19.64 23.41 38.14
CA TYR A 36 19.78 23.23 36.67
C TYR A 36 21.18 22.74 36.28
N ALA A 37 22.22 23.21 36.96
CA ALA A 37 23.59 22.77 36.73
C ALA A 37 23.79 21.29 37.09
N GLU A 38 23.27 20.84 38.23
CA GLU A 38 23.32 19.43 38.63
C GLU A 38 22.55 18.52 37.66
N ILE A 39 21.38 18.96 37.18
CA ILE A 39 20.62 18.21 36.17
C ILE A 39 21.43 18.08 34.88
N ASN A 40 22.04 19.18 34.41
CA ASN A 40 22.81 19.20 33.18
C ASN A 40 24.12 18.39 33.27
N ASP A 41 24.79 18.39 34.42
CA ASP A 41 26.02 17.61 34.66
C ASP A 41 25.76 16.09 34.75
N HIS A 42 24.54 15.71 35.18
CA HIS A 42 24.12 14.32 35.31
C HIS A 42 23.40 13.77 34.06
N LEU A 43 22.98 14.64 33.14
CA LEU A 43 22.49 14.25 31.82
C LEU A 43 23.67 13.97 30.86
N PRO A 44 23.59 12.94 30.00
CA PRO A 44 24.61 12.71 28.97
C PRO A 44 24.62 13.81 27.90
N ASP A 45 25.78 14.05 27.29
CA ASP A 45 26.00 15.02 26.19
C ASP A 45 25.13 14.76 24.93
N ASP A 46 24.48 13.60 24.83
CA ASP A 46 23.56 13.25 23.75
C ASP A 46 22.12 13.79 23.97
N MET A 47 21.81 14.38 25.14
CA MET A 47 20.51 14.99 25.49
C MET A 47 20.51 16.52 25.40
N LEU A 48 21.04 17.09 24.30
CA LEU A 48 21.15 18.54 24.11
C LEU A 48 19.83 19.22 23.67
N ASP A 49 18.73 18.47 23.57
CA ASP A 49 17.45 19.03 23.15
C ASP A 49 16.74 19.69 24.34
N ALA A 50 16.55 21.00 24.27
CA ALA A 50 15.87 21.78 25.30
C ALA A 50 14.51 21.21 25.73
N GLU A 51 13.75 20.61 24.79
CA GLU A 51 12.47 19.96 25.07
C GLU A 51 12.60 18.68 25.92
N GLN A 52 13.67 17.89 25.72
CA GLN A 52 13.91 16.70 26.54
C GLN A 52 14.35 17.09 27.95
N ILE A 53 15.14 18.16 28.07
CA ILE A 53 15.55 18.73 29.35
C ILE A 53 14.32 19.27 30.11
N GLU A 54 13.44 20.01 29.44
CA GLU A 54 12.16 20.47 30.02
C GLU A 54 11.26 19.30 30.45
N GLY A 55 11.20 18.23 29.65
CA GLY A 55 10.48 17.00 30.01
C GLY A 55 11.03 16.33 31.28
N VAL A 56 12.35 16.24 31.40
CA VAL A 56 13.01 15.73 32.61
C VAL A 56 12.74 16.63 33.82
N ILE A 57 12.77 17.96 33.65
CA ILE A 57 12.46 18.92 34.72
C ILE A 57 11.01 18.81 35.18
N SER A 58 10.06 18.68 34.24
CA SER A 58 8.64 18.47 34.58
C SER A 58 8.47 17.19 35.40
N MET A 59 9.15 16.11 35.01
CA MET A 59 9.10 14.84 35.73
C MET A 59 9.69 14.95 37.15
N ILE A 60 10.82 15.63 37.31
CA ILE A 60 11.45 15.85 38.62
C ILE A 60 10.52 16.67 39.54
N ASN A 61 9.83 17.67 38.99
CA ASN A 61 8.84 18.45 39.73
C ASN A 61 7.60 17.62 40.12
N ASP A 62 7.12 16.74 39.24
CA ASP A 62 6.00 15.81 39.53
C ASP A 62 6.34 14.83 40.66
N MET A 63 7.64 14.53 40.85
CA MET A 63 8.16 13.72 41.94
C MET A 63 8.35 14.50 43.26
N GLY A 64 7.96 15.77 43.30
CA GLY A 64 8.03 16.62 44.49
C GLY A 64 9.42 17.21 44.79
N ILE A 65 10.36 17.13 43.83
CA ILE A 65 11.69 17.73 43.93
C ILE A 65 11.66 19.07 43.20
N GLN A 66 11.96 20.16 43.88
CA GLN A 66 11.96 21.48 43.26
C GLN A 66 13.27 21.77 42.52
N VAL A 67 13.17 22.28 41.30
CA VAL A 67 14.34 22.65 40.48
C VAL A 67 14.60 24.16 40.57
N TYR A 68 15.80 24.56 40.97
CA TYR A 68 16.24 25.96 41.09
C TYR A 68 17.42 26.27 40.15
N ASP A 69 17.57 27.54 39.76
CA ASP A 69 18.75 27.99 39.00
C ASP A 69 20.02 28.02 39.86
N GLU A 70 19.89 28.46 41.11
CA GLU A 70 20.95 28.49 42.12
C GLU A 70 20.47 27.85 43.42
N ALA A 71 21.38 27.31 44.22
CA ALA A 71 21.02 26.61 45.46
C ALA A 71 20.30 27.57 46.44
N PRO A 72 19.08 27.24 46.89
CA PRO A 72 18.32 28.08 47.81
C PRO A 72 18.99 28.16 49.19
N ASP A 73 18.80 29.29 49.87
CA ASP A 73 19.29 29.52 51.23
C ASP A 73 18.48 28.76 52.30
N ALA A 74 19.08 28.53 53.46
CA ALA A 74 18.47 27.69 54.50
C ALA A 74 17.11 28.22 55.01
N GLU A 75 16.87 29.53 54.92
CA GLU A 75 15.59 30.14 55.28
C GLU A 75 14.49 29.84 54.23
N THR A 76 14.80 29.86 52.93
CA THR A 76 13.80 29.54 51.89
C THR A 76 13.41 28.06 51.89
N LEU A 77 14.35 27.16 52.21
CA LEU A 77 14.07 25.72 52.37
C LEU A 77 13.16 25.41 53.58
N LEU A 78 13.23 26.22 54.64
CA LEU A 78 12.36 26.09 55.82
C LEU A 78 10.96 26.66 55.59
N MET A 79 10.82 27.59 54.64
CA MET A 79 9.55 28.24 54.28
C MET A 79 8.80 27.52 53.16
N SER A 80 9.49 26.71 52.36
CA SER A 80 8.86 25.85 51.37
C SER A 80 8.14 24.67 52.05
N GLU A 81 6.88 24.45 51.69
CA GLU A 81 6.05 23.31 52.11
C GLU A 81 6.48 22.01 51.41
N ALA A 82 7.80 21.80 51.27
CA ALA A 82 8.34 20.61 50.64
C ALA A 82 8.06 19.39 51.53
N PRO A 83 7.64 18.24 50.95
CA PRO A 83 7.42 17.03 51.72
C PRO A 83 8.70 16.64 52.46
N ALA A 84 8.55 16.16 53.70
CA ALA A 84 9.68 15.71 54.51
C ALA A 84 10.50 14.64 53.75
N PRO A 85 11.83 14.60 53.94
CA PRO A 85 12.69 13.61 53.26
C PRO A 85 12.15 12.21 53.55
N VAL A 86 11.76 11.52 52.47
CA VAL A 86 11.28 10.13 52.50
C VAL A 86 12.45 9.21 52.83
N ALA A 87 12.19 8.14 53.59
CA ALA A 87 13.22 7.16 53.95
C ALA A 87 13.84 6.51 52.71
N ASP A 88 15.15 6.19 52.78
CA ASP A 88 15.96 5.66 51.66
C ASP A 88 15.34 4.46 50.90
N GLU A 89 14.57 3.60 51.60
CA GLU A 89 13.94 2.42 50.96
C GLU A 89 12.75 2.79 50.04
N ASP A 90 11.88 3.71 50.45
CA ASP A 90 10.73 4.16 49.64
C ASP A 90 11.17 5.05 48.46
N ALA A 91 12.22 5.86 48.68
CA ALA A 91 12.79 6.74 47.66
C ALA A 91 13.39 5.95 46.48
N ALA A 92 14.04 4.81 46.77
CA ALA A 92 14.68 3.96 45.77
C ALA A 92 13.68 3.19 44.90
N GLU A 93 12.56 2.73 45.47
CA GLU A 93 11.52 1.98 44.75
C GLU A 93 10.70 2.91 43.82
N GLU A 94 10.36 4.11 44.29
CA GLU A 94 9.71 5.14 43.47
C GLU A 94 10.63 5.67 42.36
N ALA A 95 11.93 5.84 42.63
CA ALA A 95 12.90 6.22 41.59
C ALA A 95 13.03 5.13 40.52
N GLU A 96 12.96 3.85 40.89
CA GLU A 96 13.02 2.73 39.96
C GLU A 96 11.75 2.60 39.10
N ALA A 97 10.58 2.86 39.69
CA ALA A 97 9.32 2.94 38.97
C ALA A 97 9.34 4.10 37.94
N ALA A 98 9.80 5.28 38.32
CA ALA A 98 9.92 6.43 37.43
C ALA A 98 10.92 6.20 36.29
N LEU A 99 12.08 5.58 36.56
CA LEU A 99 13.04 5.23 35.51
C LEU A 99 12.45 4.27 34.47
N SER A 100 11.55 3.37 34.88
CA SER A 100 10.89 2.43 33.97
C SER A 100 9.87 3.12 33.05
N THR A 101 9.23 4.20 33.48
CA THR A 101 8.34 5.01 32.63
C THR A 101 9.12 5.92 31.69
N VAL A 102 10.23 6.48 32.18
CA VAL A 102 11.14 7.38 31.44
C VAL A 102 11.83 6.65 30.29
N ASP A 103 12.27 5.39 30.45
CA ASP A 103 12.85 4.61 29.36
C ASP A 103 11.85 4.37 28.19
N ALA A 104 10.54 4.37 28.46
CA ALA A 104 9.50 4.26 27.43
C ALA A 104 9.22 5.59 26.69
N GLU A 105 9.51 6.73 27.33
CA GLU A 105 9.32 8.08 26.80
C GLU A 105 10.57 8.64 26.10
N PHE A 106 11.77 8.24 26.51
CA PHE A 106 13.04 8.75 25.97
C PHE A 106 13.29 8.45 24.49
N GLY A 107 12.49 7.57 23.89
CA GLY A 107 12.49 7.29 22.46
C GLY A 107 11.34 7.93 21.68
N ARG A 108 10.42 8.69 22.31
CA ARG A 108 9.26 9.29 21.62
C ARG A 108 9.47 10.79 21.48
N THR A 109 10.16 11.22 20.42
CA THR A 109 10.12 12.63 20.00
C THR A 109 8.70 12.98 19.60
N THR A 110 8.18 14.12 20.06
CA THR A 110 6.88 14.66 19.62
C THR A 110 6.98 15.40 18.29
N ASP A 111 8.19 15.76 17.85
CA ASP A 111 8.44 16.39 16.54
C ASP A 111 8.16 15.42 15.37
N PRO A 112 7.17 15.71 14.51
CA PRO A 112 6.85 14.90 13.34
C PRO A 112 8.01 14.76 12.35
N VAL A 113 8.90 15.77 12.23
CA VAL A 113 10.04 15.73 11.31
C VAL A 113 11.06 14.68 11.78
N ARG A 114 11.36 14.64 13.08
CA ARG A 114 12.25 13.63 13.66
C ARG A 114 11.67 12.23 13.61
N MET A 115 10.36 12.08 13.85
CA MET A 115 9.67 10.80 13.66
C MET A 115 9.87 10.27 12.24
N TYR A 116 9.66 11.14 11.24
CA TYR A 116 9.82 10.80 9.83
C TYR A 116 11.29 10.47 9.47
N MET A 117 12.27 11.26 9.93
CA MET A 117 13.69 10.99 9.68
C MET A 117 14.16 9.66 10.27
N ARG A 118 13.64 9.28 11.45
CA ARG A 118 13.94 8.00 12.07
C ARG A 118 13.34 6.83 11.28
N GLU A 119 12.08 6.95 10.88
CA GLU A 119 11.40 5.92 10.10
C GLU A 119 12.09 5.71 8.74
N MET A 120 12.44 6.79 8.04
CA MET A 120 13.23 6.73 6.82
C MET A 120 14.67 6.24 7.05
N GLY A 121 15.26 6.56 8.21
CA GLY A 121 16.58 6.11 8.61
C GLY A 121 16.71 4.59 8.70
N SER A 122 15.60 3.89 8.95
CA SER A 122 15.55 2.43 9.04
C SER A 122 15.70 1.70 7.71
N VAL A 123 15.45 2.37 6.58
CA VAL A 123 15.52 1.77 5.24
C VAL A 123 16.91 1.98 4.63
N GLU A 124 17.52 0.94 4.06
CA GLU A 124 18.83 1.03 3.43
C GLU A 124 18.76 1.74 2.06
N LEU A 125 19.87 2.36 1.63
CA LEU A 125 19.95 2.96 0.29
C LEU A 125 20.00 1.86 -0.78
N LEU A 126 19.23 2.04 -1.85
CA LEU A 126 19.24 1.10 -2.96
C LEU A 126 20.47 1.31 -3.85
N THR A 127 21.03 0.20 -4.34
CA THR A 127 22.02 0.23 -5.43
C THR A 127 21.30 0.23 -6.78
N ARG A 128 21.99 0.63 -7.85
CA ARG A 128 21.45 0.57 -9.22
C ARG A 128 20.93 -0.84 -9.59
N GLU A 129 21.65 -1.88 -9.14
CA GLU A 129 21.24 -3.26 -9.39
C GLU A 129 19.97 -3.62 -8.62
N GLY A 130 19.84 -3.14 -7.38
CA GLY A 130 18.63 -3.26 -6.58
C GLY A 130 17.42 -2.54 -7.20
N GLU A 131 17.62 -1.33 -7.74
CA GLU A 131 16.57 -0.59 -8.47
C GLU A 131 16.04 -1.40 -9.67
N ILE A 132 16.95 -1.99 -10.45
CA ILE A 132 16.58 -2.83 -11.60
C ILE A 132 15.86 -4.10 -11.15
N GLU A 133 16.28 -4.72 -10.05
CA GLU A 133 15.61 -5.92 -9.52
C GLU A 133 14.19 -5.62 -9.05
N ILE A 134 13.99 -4.51 -8.33
CA ILE A 134 12.65 -4.09 -7.90
C ILE A 134 11.79 -3.73 -9.12
N ALA A 135 12.33 -3.02 -10.11
CA ALA A 135 11.60 -2.69 -11.34
C ALA A 135 11.16 -3.96 -12.10
N LYS A 136 12.02 -4.98 -12.21
CA LYS A 136 11.66 -6.29 -12.76
C LYS A 136 10.56 -6.99 -11.98
N ARG A 137 10.59 -6.92 -10.64
CA ARG A 137 9.53 -7.48 -9.77
C ARG A 137 8.19 -6.76 -9.97
N ILE A 138 8.21 -5.45 -10.22
CA ILE A 138 7.02 -4.66 -10.56
C ILE A 138 6.48 -5.10 -11.92
N GLU A 139 7.32 -5.16 -12.97
CA GLU A 139 6.94 -5.63 -14.31
C GLU A 139 6.34 -7.05 -14.27
N GLU A 140 6.94 -7.97 -13.52
CA GLU A 140 6.44 -9.34 -13.38
C GLU A 140 5.05 -9.37 -12.72
N GLY A 141 4.84 -8.55 -11.69
CA GLY A 141 3.53 -8.41 -11.05
C GLY A 141 2.47 -7.84 -12.00
N LEU A 142 2.81 -6.80 -12.76
CA LEU A 142 1.95 -6.22 -13.80
C LEU A 142 1.62 -7.27 -14.87
N LYS A 143 2.61 -8.03 -15.34
CA LYS A 143 2.42 -9.11 -16.33
C LYS A 143 1.45 -10.17 -15.83
N HIS A 144 1.57 -10.60 -14.57
CA HIS A 144 0.63 -11.54 -13.96
C HIS A 144 -0.79 -10.98 -13.88
N MET A 145 -0.95 -9.68 -13.61
CA MET A 145 -2.26 -9.03 -13.63
C MET A 145 -2.85 -8.99 -15.04
N VAL A 146 -2.08 -8.58 -16.05
CA VAL A 146 -2.54 -8.56 -17.45
C VAL A 146 -2.92 -9.95 -17.92
N GLN A 147 -2.15 -10.98 -17.53
CA GLN A 147 -2.49 -12.37 -17.83
C GLN A 147 -3.83 -12.78 -17.21
N ALA A 148 -4.06 -12.46 -15.93
CA ALA A 148 -5.33 -12.75 -15.26
C ALA A 148 -6.50 -11.99 -15.92
N ILE A 149 -6.31 -10.70 -16.21
CA ILE A 149 -7.29 -9.87 -16.90
C ILE A 149 -7.65 -10.45 -18.28
N SER A 150 -6.65 -10.94 -19.03
CA SER A 150 -6.86 -11.56 -20.35
C SER A 150 -7.67 -12.85 -20.29
N ALA A 151 -7.76 -13.51 -19.14
CA ALA A 151 -8.56 -14.71 -18.96
C ALA A 151 -10.06 -14.41 -18.76
N CYS A 152 -10.44 -13.16 -18.51
CA CYS A 152 -11.83 -12.76 -18.30
C CYS A 152 -12.43 -12.14 -19.58
N PRO A 153 -13.39 -12.82 -20.25
CA PRO A 153 -14.02 -12.30 -21.46
C PRO A 153 -14.66 -10.93 -21.29
N LEU A 154 -15.28 -10.68 -20.13
CA LEU A 154 -15.91 -9.40 -19.82
C LEU A 154 -14.87 -8.28 -19.83
N THR A 155 -13.71 -8.47 -19.21
CA THR A 155 -12.65 -7.45 -19.18
C THR A 155 -12.12 -7.15 -20.58
N ILE A 156 -12.06 -8.15 -21.46
CA ILE A 156 -11.71 -7.93 -22.88
C ILE A 156 -12.77 -7.09 -23.59
N THR A 157 -14.07 -7.31 -23.33
CA THR A 157 -15.11 -6.42 -23.89
C THR A 157 -14.97 -4.97 -23.43
N HIS A 158 -14.58 -4.77 -22.16
CA HIS A 158 -14.27 -3.43 -21.65
C HIS A 158 -13.08 -2.79 -22.39
N ILE A 159 -11.98 -3.53 -22.59
CA ILE A 159 -10.83 -3.07 -23.38
C ILE A 159 -11.25 -2.69 -24.81
N LEU A 160 -12.04 -3.53 -25.47
CA LEU A 160 -12.53 -3.26 -26.83
C LEU A 160 -13.46 -2.04 -26.88
N SER A 161 -14.29 -1.82 -25.85
CA SER A 161 -15.13 -0.62 -25.77
C SER A 161 -14.31 0.66 -25.57
N MET A 162 -13.19 0.60 -24.84
CA MET A 162 -12.27 1.73 -24.73
C MET A 162 -11.59 1.99 -26.07
N ALA A 163 -11.20 0.93 -26.79
CA ALA A 163 -10.66 1.05 -28.14
C ALA A 163 -11.63 1.74 -29.10
N GLU A 164 -12.93 1.43 -29.02
CA GLU A 164 -13.97 2.11 -29.81
C GLU A 164 -14.10 3.60 -29.48
N LYS A 165 -13.92 3.98 -28.21
CA LYS A 165 -13.90 5.40 -27.80
C LYS A 165 -12.70 6.13 -28.37
N VAL A 166 -11.53 5.48 -28.40
CA VAL A 166 -10.31 6.03 -29.02
C VAL A 166 -10.48 6.17 -30.55
N GLU A 167 -11.15 5.21 -31.19
CA GLU A 167 -11.47 5.25 -32.62
C GLU A 167 -12.42 6.41 -32.96
N LYS A 168 -13.36 6.74 -32.06
CA LYS A 168 -14.31 7.85 -32.17
C LYS A 168 -13.77 9.21 -31.69
N ASP A 169 -12.50 9.28 -31.29
CA ASP A 169 -11.89 10.47 -30.69
C ASP A 169 -12.58 10.97 -29.40
N GLU A 170 -13.29 10.08 -28.68
CA GLU A 170 -13.90 10.36 -27.36
C GLU A 170 -12.91 10.16 -26.20
N MET A 171 -11.78 9.49 -26.47
CA MET A 171 -10.73 9.17 -25.51
C MET A 171 -9.37 9.30 -26.20
N ARG A 172 -8.40 9.92 -25.52
CA ARG A 172 -7.03 10.02 -26.06
C ARG A 172 -6.30 8.69 -25.90
N ILE A 173 -5.39 8.38 -26.81
CA ILE A 173 -4.67 7.09 -26.79
C ILE A 173 -3.70 6.97 -25.61
N ASP A 174 -3.09 8.08 -25.19
CA ASP A 174 -2.18 8.19 -24.03
C ASP A 174 -2.87 7.87 -22.70
N GLU A 175 -4.21 8.00 -22.63
CA GLU A 175 -4.98 7.56 -21.46
C GLU A 175 -5.13 6.02 -21.42
N LEU A 176 -5.07 5.35 -22.57
CA LEU A 176 -5.30 3.91 -22.71
C LEU A 176 -4.00 3.10 -22.74
N VAL A 177 -3.05 3.52 -23.57
CA VAL A 177 -1.81 2.82 -23.89
C VAL A 177 -0.62 3.74 -23.64
N ASP A 178 0.33 3.25 -22.85
CA ASP A 178 1.59 3.93 -22.54
C ASP A 178 2.69 3.56 -23.56
N GLY A 179 2.62 2.34 -24.12
CA GLY A 179 3.58 1.88 -25.11
C GLY A 179 3.21 0.53 -25.73
N LEU A 180 3.96 0.13 -26.76
CA LEU A 180 3.82 -1.16 -27.42
C LEU A 180 5.12 -1.95 -27.30
N MET A 181 5.00 -3.20 -26.88
CA MET A 181 6.13 -4.15 -26.81
C MET A 181 6.22 -4.94 -28.12
N ASP A 182 7.42 -5.21 -28.60
CA ASP A 182 7.67 -6.14 -29.69
C ASP A 182 7.52 -7.61 -29.23
N SER A 183 7.59 -8.55 -30.17
CA SER A 183 7.51 -10.00 -29.88
C SER A 183 8.68 -10.55 -29.06
N ALA A 184 9.77 -9.79 -28.91
CA ALA A 184 10.91 -10.11 -28.04
C ALA A 184 10.73 -9.52 -26.63
N GLY A 185 9.62 -8.82 -26.39
CA GLY A 185 9.33 -8.14 -25.15
C GLY A 185 10.18 -6.90 -24.94
N ALA A 186 10.91 -6.41 -25.95
CA ALA A 186 11.56 -5.11 -25.94
C ALA A 186 10.52 -4.04 -26.26
N ASP A 187 10.64 -2.88 -25.65
CA ASP A 187 9.81 -1.76 -26.06
C ASP A 187 10.19 -1.41 -27.50
N ILE A 188 9.17 -1.21 -28.34
CA ILE A 188 9.40 -0.45 -29.56
C ILE A 188 9.75 0.93 -29.05
N VAL A 189 11.06 1.21 -28.98
CA VAL A 189 11.59 2.47 -28.49
C VAL A 189 11.06 3.54 -29.42
N MET A 190 9.95 4.17 -29.05
CA MET A 190 9.64 5.50 -29.55
C MET A 190 10.69 6.38 -28.91
N GLU A 191 11.65 6.84 -29.72
CA GLU A 191 12.58 7.89 -29.32
C GLU A 191 11.74 9.06 -28.78
N MET A 192 11.68 9.16 -27.46
CA MET A 192 11.37 10.41 -26.79
C MET A 192 12.59 11.30 -27.06
N ALA A 193 12.53 12.06 -28.15
CA ALA A 193 13.37 13.24 -28.29
C ALA A 193 12.89 14.25 -27.24
N GLU A 194 13.39 14.13 -26.02
CA GLU A 194 13.32 15.21 -25.04
C GLU A 194 14.36 16.24 -25.50
N GLU A 195 13.88 17.37 -26.03
CA GLU A 195 14.71 18.55 -26.23
C GLU A 195 15.39 18.92 -24.90
N GLU A 196 16.68 19.21 -24.98
CA GLU A 196 17.49 19.68 -23.86
C GLU A 196 16.75 20.81 -23.13
N VAL A 197 16.55 20.64 -21.82
CA VAL A 197 16.08 21.71 -20.94
C VAL A 197 17.15 22.81 -20.95
N SER A 198 17.01 23.79 -21.83
CA SER A 198 17.85 24.97 -21.85
C SER A 198 17.46 25.85 -20.67
N GLU A 199 18.37 25.98 -19.70
CA GLU A 199 18.31 26.96 -18.63
C GLU A 199 18.25 28.40 -19.21
N ALA A 200 17.08 29.04 -19.24
CA ALA A 200 16.97 30.51 -19.26
C ALA A 200 15.54 31.03 -18.97
N ALA A 201 15.45 31.87 -17.93
CA ALA A 201 14.51 32.99 -17.70
C ALA A 201 13.01 32.67 -17.51
N GLU A 202 12.50 32.69 -16.28
CA GLU A 202 11.92 33.87 -15.58
C GLU A 202 10.57 34.36 -16.14
N GLY A 203 9.50 34.11 -15.35
CA GLY A 203 8.38 35.02 -15.15
C GLY A 203 7.16 34.87 -16.05
N GLU A 204 6.14 34.14 -15.60
CA GLU A 204 4.77 34.67 -15.35
C GLU A 204 3.89 33.57 -14.73
N GLU A 205 3.11 33.96 -13.72
CA GLU A 205 2.16 33.09 -13.02
C GLU A 205 0.97 32.77 -13.95
N GLY A 206 0.81 31.50 -14.28
CA GLY A 206 -0.39 30.94 -14.92
C GLY A 206 -0.61 29.52 -14.40
N GLU A 207 -1.80 29.28 -13.85
CA GLU A 207 -2.27 27.93 -13.48
C GLU A 207 -2.32 27.05 -14.74
N GLU A 208 -1.34 26.16 -14.90
CA GLU A 208 -1.41 25.09 -15.90
C GLU A 208 -1.15 23.74 -15.23
N ASP A 209 -2.22 22.94 -15.12
CA ASP A 209 -2.19 21.49 -15.05
C ASP A 209 -1.49 20.93 -16.31
N GLU A 210 -0.16 21.02 -16.39
CA GLU A 210 0.63 20.31 -17.40
C GLU A 210 1.24 19.05 -16.82
N SER A 211 0.38 18.03 -16.74
CA SER A 211 0.82 16.66 -16.89
C SER A 211 1.41 16.46 -18.28
N GLY A 212 2.74 16.38 -18.42
CA GLY A 212 3.31 15.71 -19.58
C GLY A 212 4.75 16.06 -19.94
N GLY A 213 5.64 15.07 -19.79
CA GLY A 213 6.54 14.79 -20.91
C GLY A 213 5.68 14.34 -22.09
N GLY A 214 5.16 15.30 -22.86
CA GLY A 214 4.24 15.04 -23.94
C GLY A 214 4.95 14.38 -25.11
N MET A 215 4.52 13.17 -25.49
CA MET A 215 4.93 12.59 -26.77
C MET A 215 4.55 13.55 -27.91
N SER A 216 5.42 13.71 -28.90
CA SER A 216 5.12 14.56 -30.06
C SER A 216 3.80 14.12 -30.71
N ALA A 217 3.05 15.06 -31.28
CA ALA A 217 1.78 14.75 -31.94
C ALA A 217 1.93 13.67 -33.04
N ALA A 218 3.11 13.60 -33.69
CA ALA A 218 3.45 12.56 -34.65
C ALA A 218 3.60 11.17 -34.00
N ASN A 219 4.29 11.10 -32.85
CA ASN A 219 4.46 9.85 -32.11
C ASN A 219 3.12 9.34 -31.55
N LEU A 220 2.26 10.23 -31.06
CA LEU A 220 0.91 9.86 -30.60
C LEU A 220 0.03 9.33 -31.73
N ALA A 221 0.11 9.92 -32.94
CA ALA A 221 -0.63 9.45 -34.09
C ALA A 221 -0.17 8.06 -34.54
N GLN A 222 1.15 7.81 -34.54
CA GLN A 222 1.69 6.49 -34.85
C GLN A 222 1.31 5.46 -33.79
N LEU A 223 1.41 5.81 -32.50
CA LEU A 223 1.03 4.93 -31.39
C LEU A 223 -0.46 4.59 -31.45
N LYS A 224 -1.32 5.56 -31.80
CA LYS A 224 -2.74 5.33 -32.04
C LYS A 224 -2.98 4.33 -33.16
N ALA A 225 -2.31 4.48 -34.30
CA ALA A 225 -2.47 3.56 -35.43
C ALA A 225 -2.03 2.13 -35.05
N ASP A 226 -0.82 1.98 -34.51
CA ASP A 226 -0.26 0.68 -34.16
C ASP A 226 -1.05 -0.01 -33.03
N ALA A 227 -1.54 0.76 -32.06
CA ALA A 227 -2.36 0.23 -30.96
C ALA A 227 -3.73 -0.22 -31.47
N LEU A 228 -4.39 0.56 -32.33
CA LEU A 228 -5.68 0.19 -32.91
C LEU A 228 -5.56 -1.04 -33.81
N ASP A 229 -4.47 -1.19 -34.56
CA ASP A 229 -4.21 -2.39 -35.37
C ASP A 229 -4.12 -3.66 -34.50
N ARG A 230 -3.33 -3.59 -33.42
CA ARG A 230 -3.23 -4.71 -32.46
C ARG A 230 -4.56 -4.99 -31.75
N LEU A 231 -5.30 -3.96 -31.36
CA LEU A 231 -6.64 -4.10 -30.77
C LEU A 231 -7.65 -4.67 -31.77
N GLY A 232 -7.47 -4.41 -33.06
CA GLY A 232 -8.20 -5.05 -34.15
C GLY A 232 -7.96 -6.56 -34.20
N ASP A 233 -6.71 -7.01 -34.01
CA ASP A 233 -6.39 -8.43 -33.89
C ASP A 233 -6.93 -9.05 -32.60
N VAL A 234 -6.86 -8.34 -31.47
CA VAL A 234 -7.53 -8.72 -30.21
C VAL A 234 -9.02 -8.95 -30.45
N ARG A 235 -9.71 -8.05 -31.18
CA ARG A 235 -11.14 -8.20 -31.54
C ARG A 235 -11.39 -9.46 -32.38
N LYS A 236 -10.54 -9.75 -33.37
CA LYS A 236 -10.66 -10.99 -34.19
C LYS A 236 -10.47 -12.25 -33.34
N CYS A 237 -9.45 -12.28 -32.49
CA CYS A 237 -9.17 -13.38 -31.57
C CYS A 237 -10.31 -13.57 -30.56
N PHE A 238 -10.84 -12.49 -30.00
CA PHE A 238 -11.98 -12.51 -29.09
C PHE A 238 -13.25 -13.08 -29.74
N ASN A 239 -13.54 -12.71 -30.98
CA ASN A 239 -14.67 -13.27 -31.73
C ASN A 239 -14.48 -14.78 -32.01
N ARG A 240 -13.24 -15.22 -32.33
CA ARG A 240 -12.92 -16.65 -32.45
C ARG A 240 -13.11 -17.38 -31.12
N MET A 241 -12.65 -16.80 -30.02
CA MET A 241 -12.81 -17.34 -28.67
C MET A 241 -14.30 -17.48 -28.31
N ARG A 242 -15.11 -16.45 -28.51
CA ARG A 242 -16.57 -16.49 -28.28
C ARG A 242 -17.26 -17.56 -29.12
N ASN A 243 -16.90 -17.69 -30.40
CA ASN A 243 -17.43 -18.74 -31.27
C ASN A 243 -16.98 -20.15 -30.87
N ALA A 244 -15.79 -20.29 -30.27
CA ALA A 244 -15.33 -21.57 -29.74
C ALA A 244 -16.14 -21.98 -28.51
N VAL A 245 -16.48 -21.04 -27.62
CA VAL A 245 -17.34 -21.30 -26.45
C VAL A 245 -18.71 -21.80 -26.90
N THR A 246 -19.34 -21.17 -27.91
CA THR A 246 -20.67 -21.57 -28.38
C THR A 246 -20.68 -22.92 -29.10
N LYS A 247 -19.61 -23.28 -29.82
CA LYS A 247 -19.53 -24.52 -30.62
C LYS A 247 -19.00 -25.72 -29.86
N TYR A 248 -17.98 -25.53 -29.02
CA TYR A 248 -17.23 -26.62 -28.38
C TYR A 248 -17.32 -26.59 -26.85
N GLY A 249 -17.94 -25.55 -26.29
CA GLY A 249 -18.01 -25.33 -24.85
C GLY A 249 -16.78 -24.60 -24.29
N TYR A 250 -16.96 -24.17 -23.04
CA TYR A 250 -15.91 -23.58 -22.22
C TYR A 250 -14.79 -24.59 -21.97
N ASP A 251 -13.53 -24.14 -21.93
CA ASP A 251 -12.32 -24.95 -21.71
C ASP A 251 -11.91 -25.92 -22.84
N SER A 252 -12.54 -25.83 -24.02
CA SER A 252 -12.14 -26.61 -25.20
C SER A 252 -10.70 -26.26 -25.67
N PRO A 253 -9.97 -27.18 -26.32
CA PRO A 253 -8.64 -26.89 -26.85
C PRO A 253 -8.60 -25.69 -27.79
N GLN A 254 -9.66 -25.50 -28.58
CA GLN A 254 -9.84 -24.36 -29.47
C GLN A 254 -10.03 -23.05 -28.69
N TYR A 255 -10.76 -23.09 -27.58
CA TYR A 255 -10.90 -21.96 -26.67
C TYR A 255 -9.55 -21.58 -26.05
N LYS A 256 -8.81 -22.55 -25.50
CA LYS A 256 -7.48 -22.32 -24.90
C LYS A 256 -6.51 -21.72 -25.90
N LYS A 257 -6.46 -22.27 -27.12
CA LYS A 257 -5.60 -21.72 -28.18
C LYS A 257 -5.96 -20.26 -28.52
N ALA A 258 -7.25 -19.96 -28.65
CA ALA A 258 -7.69 -18.59 -28.92
C ALA A 258 -7.42 -17.65 -27.73
N GLN A 259 -7.53 -18.14 -26.50
CA GLN A 259 -7.21 -17.42 -25.27
C GLN A 259 -5.71 -17.14 -25.16
N ASP A 260 -4.85 -18.11 -25.47
CA ASP A 260 -3.39 -17.95 -25.46
C ASP A 260 -2.93 -16.95 -26.53
N GLU A 261 -3.49 -17.02 -27.75
CA GLU A 261 -3.25 -16.03 -28.81
C GLU A 261 -3.69 -14.63 -28.37
N LEU A 262 -4.89 -14.51 -27.77
CA LEU A 262 -5.43 -13.25 -27.25
C LEU A 262 -4.56 -12.67 -26.13
N SER A 263 -4.11 -13.51 -25.20
CA SER A 263 -3.23 -13.13 -24.11
C SER A 263 -1.88 -12.63 -24.66
N GLY A 264 -1.34 -13.29 -25.68
CA GLY A 264 -0.12 -12.85 -26.36
C GLY A 264 -0.25 -11.46 -26.99
N HIS A 265 -1.35 -11.17 -27.69
CA HIS A 265 -1.59 -9.85 -28.25
C HIS A 265 -1.76 -8.77 -27.17
N LEU A 266 -2.47 -9.08 -26.07
CA LEU A 266 -2.65 -8.15 -24.95
C LEU A 266 -1.34 -7.91 -24.18
N MET A 267 -0.49 -8.93 -24.02
CA MET A 267 0.84 -8.76 -23.41
C MET A 267 1.77 -7.88 -24.25
N GLY A 268 1.52 -7.77 -25.56
CA GLY A 268 2.24 -6.85 -26.44
C GLY A 268 1.80 -5.38 -26.29
N ILE A 269 0.75 -5.09 -25.52
CA ILE A 269 0.25 -3.73 -25.28
C ILE A 269 0.56 -3.37 -23.83
N ARG A 270 1.27 -2.26 -23.62
CA ARG A 270 1.46 -1.70 -22.30
C ARG A 270 0.32 -0.72 -22.00
N PHE A 271 -0.65 -1.18 -21.23
CA PHE A 271 -1.69 -0.31 -20.70
C PHE A 271 -1.14 0.64 -19.64
N THR A 272 -1.72 1.83 -19.55
CA THR A 272 -1.38 2.75 -18.46
C THR A 272 -1.76 2.14 -17.11
N ALA A 273 -1.02 2.51 -16.05
CA ALA A 273 -1.28 2.00 -14.69
C ALA A 273 -2.74 2.23 -14.27
N ARG A 274 -3.30 3.40 -14.59
CA ARG A 274 -4.70 3.75 -14.33
C ARG A 274 -5.68 2.78 -14.98
N GLN A 275 -5.46 2.38 -16.24
CA GLN A 275 -6.36 1.44 -16.89
C GLN A 275 -6.20 0.02 -16.35
N VAL A 276 -4.99 -0.40 -16.00
CA VAL A 276 -4.78 -1.71 -15.34
C VAL A 276 -5.54 -1.76 -14.01
N GLU A 277 -5.49 -0.69 -13.22
CA GLU A 277 -6.27 -0.56 -11.97
C GLU A 277 -7.77 -0.57 -12.22
N ASN A 278 -8.28 0.23 -13.16
CA ASN A 278 -9.70 0.25 -13.52
C ASN A 278 -10.23 -1.14 -13.94
N LEU A 279 -9.47 -1.87 -14.76
CA LEU A 279 -9.83 -3.22 -15.20
C LEU A 279 -9.77 -4.22 -14.04
N SER A 280 -8.81 -4.05 -13.13
CA SER A 280 -8.66 -4.88 -11.93
C SER A 280 -9.81 -4.66 -10.94
N ASP A 281 -10.20 -3.41 -10.72
CA ASP A 281 -11.33 -3.04 -9.85
C ASP A 281 -12.67 -3.54 -10.41
N GLY A 282 -12.84 -3.49 -11.74
CA GLY A 282 -13.99 -4.12 -12.39
C GLY A 282 -14.10 -5.61 -12.10
N LEU A 283 -12.99 -6.35 -12.21
CA LEU A 283 -12.96 -7.78 -11.87
C LEU A 283 -13.21 -8.04 -10.37
N ARG A 284 -12.61 -7.21 -9.50
CA ARG A 284 -12.79 -7.31 -8.05
C ARG A 284 -14.23 -7.08 -7.64
N SER A 285 -14.88 -6.06 -8.20
CA SER A 285 -16.28 -5.72 -7.94
C SER A 285 -17.21 -6.89 -8.31
N LEU A 286 -17.01 -7.51 -9.47
CA LEU A 286 -17.78 -8.69 -9.88
C LEU A 286 -17.62 -9.87 -8.92
N VAL A 287 -16.40 -10.13 -8.44
CA VAL A 287 -16.19 -11.21 -7.46
C VAL A 287 -16.76 -10.88 -6.10
N GLU A 288 -16.77 -9.61 -5.69
CA GLU A 288 -17.41 -9.20 -4.44
C GLU A 288 -18.93 -9.30 -4.53
N GLU A 289 -19.54 -8.97 -5.68
CA GLU A 289 -20.96 -9.24 -5.93
C GLU A 289 -21.29 -10.73 -5.81
N VAL A 290 -20.49 -11.59 -6.44
CA VAL A 290 -20.61 -13.05 -6.30
C VAL A 290 -20.51 -13.47 -4.83
N ARG A 291 -19.50 -13.00 -4.10
CA ARG A 291 -19.32 -13.32 -2.66
C ARG A 291 -20.47 -12.80 -1.82
N SER A 292 -21.07 -11.66 -2.14
CA SER A 292 -22.21 -11.10 -1.43
C SER A 292 -23.42 -12.04 -1.52
N HIS A 293 -23.70 -12.59 -2.71
CA HIS A 293 -24.77 -13.57 -2.90
C HIS A 293 -24.44 -14.93 -2.27
N GLU A 294 -23.19 -15.40 -2.34
CA GLU A 294 -22.75 -16.62 -1.63
C GLU A 294 -22.95 -16.47 -0.11
N ARG A 295 -22.58 -15.32 0.47
CA ARG A 295 -22.77 -15.02 1.90
C ARG A 295 -24.25 -14.95 2.27
N ALA A 296 -25.09 -14.31 1.46
CA ALA A 296 -26.53 -14.24 1.69
C ALA A 296 -27.15 -15.65 1.67
N ILE A 297 -26.83 -16.49 0.68
CA ILE A 297 -27.31 -17.88 0.62
C ILE A 297 -26.83 -18.66 1.84
N MET A 298 -25.57 -18.49 2.24
CA MET A 298 -25.02 -19.14 3.42
C MET A 298 -25.73 -18.70 4.70
N GLU A 299 -26.04 -17.43 4.86
CA GLU A 299 -26.78 -16.91 6.01
C GLU A 299 -28.21 -17.48 6.08
N LEU A 300 -28.91 -17.51 4.94
CA LEU A 300 -30.23 -18.12 4.83
C LEU A 300 -30.19 -19.61 5.20
N ALA A 301 -29.27 -20.39 4.61
CA ALA A 301 -29.19 -21.83 4.84
C ALA A 301 -28.68 -22.20 6.23
N VAL A 302 -27.59 -21.58 6.70
CA VAL A 302 -26.91 -21.95 7.96
C VAL A 302 -27.57 -21.27 9.16
N THR A 303 -27.75 -19.95 9.11
CA THR A 303 -28.22 -19.17 10.26
C THR A 303 -29.73 -19.27 10.42
N LYS A 304 -30.51 -19.09 9.33
CA LYS A 304 -31.98 -19.11 9.43
C LYS A 304 -32.56 -20.52 9.42
N CYS A 305 -32.06 -21.42 8.56
CA CYS A 305 -32.60 -22.77 8.45
C CYS A 305 -31.90 -23.80 9.38
N GLY A 306 -30.76 -23.48 9.96
CA GLY A 306 -30.03 -24.38 10.86
C GLY A 306 -29.23 -25.47 10.15
N MET A 307 -28.89 -25.29 8.86
CA MET A 307 -28.02 -26.22 8.14
C MET A 307 -26.60 -26.20 8.75
N PRO A 308 -25.97 -27.36 9.03
CA PRO A 308 -24.59 -27.38 9.51
C PRO A 308 -23.64 -26.71 8.51
N ARG A 309 -22.82 -25.75 8.97
CA ARG A 309 -21.85 -25.01 8.13
C ARG A 309 -20.91 -25.94 7.36
N ALA A 310 -20.46 -27.03 7.96
CA ALA A 310 -19.58 -28.00 7.32
C ALA A 310 -20.27 -28.73 6.14
N HIS A 311 -21.58 -28.96 6.23
CA HIS A 311 -22.36 -29.54 5.15
C HIS A 311 -22.47 -28.56 3.98
N PHE A 312 -22.83 -27.30 4.25
CA PHE A 312 -22.93 -26.25 3.25
C PHE A 312 -21.63 -26.07 2.45
N ILE A 313 -20.49 -25.96 3.13
CA ILE A 313 -19.17 -25.80 2.50
C ILE A 313 -18.82 -27.01 1.60
N LYS A 314 -19.38 -28.20 1.87
CA LYS A 314 -19.15 -29.40 1.07
C LYS A 314 -20.09 -29.52 -0.13
N THR A 315 -21.36 -29.10 0.01
CA THR A 315 -22.39 -29.34 -1.02
C THR A 315 -22.66 -28.14 -1.93
N PHE A 316 -22.46 -26.92 -1.44
CA PHE A 316 -22.76 -25.70 -2.19
C PHE A 316 -21.74 -25.36 -3.30
N PRO A 317 -20.41 -25.50 -3.10
CA PRO A 317 -19.44 -25.23 -4.18
C PRO A 317 -19.69 -26.12 -5.40
N GLY A 318 -19.76 -25.51 -6.59
CA GLY A 318 -20.14 -26.16 -7.84
C GLY A 318 -21.65 -26.16 -8.15
N ASN A 319 -22.49 -25.75 -7.19
CA ASN A 319 -23.93 -25.58 -7.36
C ASN A 319 -24.38 -24.10 -7.36
N GLU A 320 -23.44 -23.16 -7.53
CA GLU A 320 -23.71 -21.72 -7.40
C GLU A 320 -24.77 -21.23 -8.41
N GLY A 321 -24.78 -21.80 -9.62
CA GLY A 321 -25.78 -21.51 -10.67
C GLY A 321 -26.89 -22.57 -10.79
N ASN A 322 -26.94 -23.55 -9.90
CA ASN A 322 -27.86 -24.69 -9.99
C ASN A 322 -29.11 -24.50 -9.12
N LEU A 323 -30.20 -24.04 -9.75
CA LEU A 323 -31.50 -23.83 -9.10
C LEU A 323 -32.13 -25.11 -8.53
N ASN A 324 -31.66 -26.29 -8.97
CA ASN A 324 -32.16 -27.56 -8.45
C ASN A 324 -31.49 -27.99 -7.14
N TRP A 325 -30.42 -27.31 -6.71
CA TRP A 325 -29.70 -27.69 -5.49
C TRP A 325 -30.61 -27.59 -4.26
N VAL A 326 -31.33 -26.47 -4.10
CA VAL A 326 -32.26 -26.28 -2.97
C VAL A 326 -33.36 -27.34 -2.98
N ALA A 327 -33.94 -27.63 -4.14
CA ALA A 327 -34.96 -28.66 -4.29
C ALA A 327 -34.46 -30.07 -3.95
N LYS A 328 -33.17 -30.37 -4.20
CA LYS A 328 -32.54 -31.65 -3.81
C LYS A 328 -32.34 -31.74 -2.30
N GLU A 329 -31.88 -30.67 -1.67
CA GLU A 329 -31.67 -30.60 -0.20
C GLU A 329 -33.00 -30.67 0.57
N ILE A 330 -34.08 -30.11 0.02
CA ILE A 330 -35.43 -30.26 0.60
C ILE A 330 -35.87 -31.73 0.51
N LYS A 331 -35.66 -32.39 -0.64
CA LYS A 331 -36.02 -33.81 -0.84
C LYS A 331 -35.21 -34.79 0.02
N ALA A 332 -34.01 -34.41 0.44
CA ALA A 332 -33.18 -35.23 1.32
C ALA A 332 -33.75 -35.35 2.75
N ASN A 333 -34.79 -34.57 3.08
CA ASN A 333 -35.57 -34.65 4.31
C ASN A 333 -34.73 -34.59 5.60
N HIS A 334 -33.81 -33.63 5.63
CA HIS A 334 -33.02 -33.29 6.81
C HIS A 334 -33.82 -32.42 7.79
N ASN A 335 -33.32 -32.26 9.01
CA ASN A 335 -33.97 -31.49 10.08
C ASN A 335 -34.22 -30.01 9.69
N TYR A 336 -33.44 -29.48 8.75
CA TYR A 336 -33.55 -28.11 8.24
C TYR A 336 -34.39 -28.01 6.95
N SER A 337 -34.86 -29.11 6.37
CA SER A 337 -35.55 -29.10 5.06
C SER A 337 -36.87 -28.32 5.08
N SER A 338 -37.63 -28.35 6.19
CA SER A 338 -38.88 -27.59 6.34
C SER A 338 -38.65 -26.08 6.47
N ALA A 339 -37.55 -25.68 7.12
CA ALA A 339 -37.15 -24.27 7.21
C ALA A 339 -36.59 -23.78 5.87
N LEU A 340 -35.85 -24.63 5.16
CA LEU A 340 -35.29 -24.34 3.83
C LEU A 340 -36.38 -24.18 2.77
N GLU A 341 -37.48 -24.95 2.86
CA GLU A 341 -38.64 -24.82 1.97
C GLU A 341 -39.30 -23.43 2.07
N ARG A 342 -39.36 -22.84 3.28
CA ARG A 342 -39.91 -21.48 3.48
C ARG A 342 -39.06 -20.38 2.83
N VAL A 343 -37.74 -20.59 2.79
CA VAL A 343 -36.75 -19.61 2.32
C VAL A 343 -36.28 -19.95 0.89
N GLN A 344 -36.87 -20.97 0.26
CA GLN A 344 -36.45 -21.48 -1.04
C GLN A 344 -36.47 -20.40 -2.13
N TYR A 345 -37.48 -19.53 -2.14
CA TYR A 345 -37.60 -18.46 -3.12
C TYR A 345 -36.47 -17.44 -2.99
N ASP A 346 -36.11 -17.04 -1.76
CA ASP A 346 -35.00 -16.11 -1.50
C ASP A 346 -33.65 -16.71 -1.94
N VAL A 347 -33.43 -17.99 -1.66
CA VAL A 347 -32.20 -18.70 -2.09
C VAL A 347 -32.15 -18.79 -3.62
N ASN A 348 -33.28 -19.14 -4.26
CA ASN A 348 -33.36 -19.21 -5.71
C ASN A 348 -33.13 -17.84 -6.36
N GLU A 349 -33.65 -16.75 -5.79
CA GLU A 349 -33.40 -15.39 -6.28
C GLU A 349 -31.90 -15.07 -6.28
N HIS A 350 -31.18 -15.40 -5.20
CA HIS A 350 -29.73 -15.24 -5.16
C HIS A 350 -28.98 -16.15 -6.13
N GLN A 351 -29.44 -17.40 -6.33
CA GLN A 351 -28.86 -18.29 -7.33
C GLN A 351 -29.13 -17.82 -8.78
N GLU A 352 -30.28 -17.22 -9.05
CA GLU A 352 -30.60 -16.59 -10.34
C GLU A 352 -29.68 -15.39 -10.60
N LYS A 353 -29.45 -14.55 -9.59
CA LYS A 353 -28.47 -13.44 -9.68
C LYS A 353 -27.06 -13.96 -9.93
N LEU A 354 -26.63 -15.02 -9.23
CA LEU A 354 -25.35 -15.68 -9.49
C LEU A 354 -25.25 -16.23 -10.90
N LYS A 355 -26.33 -16.83 -11.42
CA LYS A 355 -26.40 -17.30 -12.81
C LYS A 355 -26.31 -16.16 -13.82
N ALA A 356 -27.01 -15.04 -13.57
CA ALA A 356 -26.91 -13.85 -14.41
C ALA A 356 -25.49 -13.29 -14.45
N LEU A 357 -24.77 -13.30 -13.31
CA LEU A 357 -23.36 -12.94 -13.25
C LEU A 357 -22.46 -13.91 -14.02
N GLN A 358 -22.73 -15.22 -13.96
CA GLN A 358 -22.02 -16.22 -14.76
C GLN A 358 -22.22 -16.01 -16.27
N ASP A 359 -23.47 -15.75 -16.68
CA ASP A 359 -23.81 -15.51 -18.09
C ASP A 359 -23.14 -14.23 -18.60
N LYS A 360 -23.15 -13.16 -17.79
CA LYS A 360 -22.46 -11.89 -18.09
C LYS A 360 -20.95 -12.07 -18.22
N ALA A 361 -20.33 -12.83 -17.32
CA ALA A 361 -18.89 -13.12 -17.38
C ALA A 361 -18.53 -14.17 -18.44
N SER A 362 -19.50 -14.96 -18.91
CA SER A 362 -19.30 -16.18 -19.71
C SER A 362 -18.34 -17.18 -19.03
N LEU A 363 -18.30 -17.17 -17.69
CA LEU A 363 -17.39 -17.96 -16.87
C LEU A 363 -18.14 -18.54 -15.67
N SER A 364 -17.70 -19.72 -15.21
CA SER A 364 -18.18 -20.24 -13.92
C SER A 364 -17.68 -19.39 -12.75
N VAL A 365 -18.47 -19.33 -11.67
CA VAL A 365 -18.10 -18.63 -10.43
C VAL A 365 -16.73 -19.10 -9.88
N LYS A 366 -16.47 -20.42 -9.96
CA LYS A 366 -15.19 -20.99 -9.52
C LYS A 366 -14.00 -20.42 -10.29
N VAL A 367 -14.11 -20.38 -11.62
CA VAL A 367 -13.06 -19.83 -12.48
C VAL A 367 -12.88 -18.34 -12.22
N LEU A 368 -13.97 -17.58 -12.13
CA LEU A 368 -13.92 -16.14 -11.87
C LEU A 368 -13.19 -15.82 -10.56
N LYS A 369 -13.45 -16.59 -9.49
CA LYS A 369 -12.75 -16.49 -8.21
C LYS A 369 -11.27 -16.84 -8.31
N GLU A 370 -10.91 -17.84 -9.12
CA GLU A 370 -9.50 -18.21 -9.36
C GLU A 370 -8.75 -17.12 -10.13
N ILE A 371 -9.34 -16.57 -11.19
CA ILE A 371 -8.75 -15.46 -11.96
C ILE A 371 -8.53 -14.25 -11.04
N ASN A 372 -9.53 -13.86 -10.25
CA ASN A 372 -9.39 -12.73 -9.31
C ASN A 372 -8.33 -13.00 -8.23
N LYS A 373 -8.16 -14.25 -7.80
CA LYS A 373 -7.08 -14.63 -6.86
C LYS A 373 -5.70 -14.47 -7.50
N GLN A 374 -5.54 -14.91 -8.75
CA GLN A 374 -4.28 -14.74 -9.50
C GLN A 374 -3.96 -13.26 -9.69
N MET A 375 -4.96 -12.46 -10.12
CA MET A 375 -4.84 -11.01 -10.24
C MET A 375 -4.44 -10.36 -8.90
N SER A 376 -5.16 -10.65 -7.81
CA SER A 376 -4.88 -10.09 -6.48
C SER A 376 -3.48 -10.43 -5.97
N THR A 377 -2.96 -11.61 -6.32
CA THR A 377 -1.60 -12.03 -5.95
C THR A 377 -0.56 -11.25 -6.75
N GLY A 378 -0.76 -11.07 -8.06
CA GLY A 378 0.10 -10.22 -8.91
C GLY A 378 0.11 -8.77 -8.43
N GLU A 379 -1.06 -8.24 -8.10
CA GLU A 379 -1.25 -6.90 -7.57
C GLU A 379 -0.54 -6.69 -6.23
N ALA A 380 -0.65 -7.65 -5.32
CA ALA A 380 0.05 -7.61 -4.04
C ALA A 380 1.57 -7.64 -4.22
N LYS A 381 2.09 -8.43 -5.16
CA LYS A 381 3.52 -8.50 -5.49
C LYS A 381 4.01 -7.17 -6.08
N ALA A 382 3.30 -6.61 -7.05
CA ALA A 382 3.61 -5.31 -7.66
C ALA A 382 3.57 -4.18 -6.62
N ARG A 383 2.51 -4.10 -5.81
CA ARG A 383 2.35 -3.06 -4.78
C ARG A 383 3.44 -3.13 -3.71
N ARG A 384 3.82 -4.34 -3.27
CA ARG A 384 4.93 -4.51 -2.31
C ARG A 384 6.24 -4.00 -2.91
N ALA A 385 6.55 -4.38 -4.15
CA ALA A 385 7.76 -3.93 -4.84
C ALA A 385 7.76 -2.41 -5.07
N LYS A 386 6.63 -1.80 -5.47
CA LYS A 386 6.48 -0.35 -5.57
C LYS A 386 6.75 0.35 -4.24
N ARG A 387 6.17 -0.15 -3.14
CA ARG A 387 6.39 0.41 -1.80
C ARG A 387 7.88 0.36 -1.41
N GLU A 388 8.53 -0.78 -1.64
CA GLU A 388 9.97 -0.96 -1.40
C GLU A 388 10.81 0.05 -2.20
N MET A 389 10.45 0.29 -3.46
CA MET A 389 11.11 1.29 -4.31
C MET A 389 10.93 2.72 -3.79
N ILE A 390 9.71 3.07 -3.35
CA ILE A 390 9.40 4.39 -2.80
C ILE A 390 10.16 4.62 -1.50
N GLU A 391 10.11 3.65 -0.58
CA GLU A 391 10.77 3.71 0.73
C GLU A 391 12.29 3.91 0.59
N ALA A 392 12.92 3.22 -0.36
CA ALA A 392 14.35 3.36 -0.61
C ALA A 392 14.75 4.73 -1.18
N ASN A 393 13.81 5.44 -1.81
CA ASN A 393 14.04 6.73 -2.47
C ASN A 393 13.55 7.94 -1.66
N LEU A 394 13.00 7.76 -0.46
CA LEU A 394 12.54 8.87 0.40
C LEU A 394 13.66 9.89 0.70
N ARG A 395 14.92 9.44 0.79
CA ARG A 395 16.09 10.33 1.01
C ARG A 395 16.29 11.33 -0.12
N LEU A 396 16.00 10.92 -1.36
CA LEU A 396 16.09 11.80 -2.53
C LEU A 396 15.09 12.95 -2.39
N VAL A 397 13.84 12.65 -2.03
CA VAL A 397 12.78 13.64 -1.83
C VAL A 397 13.21 14.68 -0.81
N ILE A 398 13.74 14.26 0.34
CA ILE A 398 14.22 15.19 1.37
C ILE A 398 15.36 16.07 0.85
N SER A 399 16.32 15.49 0.13
CA SER A 399 17.46 16.25 -0.42
C SER A 399 17.03 17.33 -1.41
N ILE A 400 15.95 17.08 -2.16
CA ILE A 400 15.33 18.04 -3.08
C ILE A 400 14.53 19.07 -2.29
N ALA A 401 13.62 18.64 -1.40
CA ALA A 401 12.77 19.50 -0.58
C ALA A 401 13.56 20.52 0.25
N LYS A 402 14.75 20.15 0.75
CA LYS A 402 15.67 21.05 1.46
C LYS A 402 16.05 22.31 0.67
N LYS A 403 16.05 22.26 -0.67
CA LYS A 403 16.35 23.42 -1.53
C LYS A 403 15.20 24.43 -1.60
N TYR A 404 14.01 24.06 -1.13
CA TYR A 404 12.77 24.84 -1.28
C TYR A 404 12.17 25.31 0.06
N THR A 405 12.85 25.06 1.20
CA THR A 405 12.32 25.36 2.55
C THR A 405 11.97 26.84 2.78
N ASN A 406 12.64 27.76 2.09
CA ASN A 406 12.50 29.20 2.32
C ASN A 406 11.50 29.87 1.36
N ARG A 407 10.60 29.09 0.73
CA ARG A 407 9.65 29.59 -0.28
C ARG A 407 8.20 29.69 0.22
N GLY A 408 7.99 29.74 1.53
CA GLY A 408 6.69 30.01 2.15
C GLY A 408 5.82 28.78 2.46
N LEU A 409 6.29 27.57 2.15
CA LEU A 409 5.62 26.31 2.50
C LEU A 409 6.37 25.58 3.63
N GLN A 410 5.66 24.88 4.51
CA GLN A 410 6.30 24.11 5.58
C GLN A 410 7.14 22.97 5.00
N PHE A 411 8.26 22.64 5.63
CA PHE A 411 9.16 21.58 5.15
C PHE A 411 8.47 20.21 5.01
N LEU A 412 7.53 19.89 5.92
CA LEU A 412 6.75 18.65 5.85
C LEU A 412 5.85 18.62 4.61
N ASP A 413 5.22 19.72 4.25
CA ASP A 413 4.35 19.80 3.07
C ASP A 413 5.16 19.61 1.78
N LEU A 414 6.35 20.22 1.70
CA LEU A 414 7.28 20.01 0.58
C LEU A 414 7.71 18.55 0.44
N ILE A 415 7.93 17.85 1.57
CA ILE A 415 8.23 16.42 1.57
C ILE A 415 7.03 15.61 1.10
N GLN A 416 5.81 15.94 1.53
CA GLN A 416 4.60 15.23 1.09
C GLN A 416 4.38 15.37 -0.42
N GLU A 417 4.46 16.59 -0.96
CA GLU A 417 4.35 16.83 -2.40
C GLU A 417 5.44 16.09 -3.18
N GLY A 418 6.68 16.11 -2.67
CA GLY A 418 7.79 15.36 -3.26
C GLY A 418 7.58 13.84 -3.22
N ASN A 419 6.98 13.30 -2.16
CA ASN A 419 6.65 11.88 -2.05
C ASN A 419 5.55 11.49 -3.05
N ILE A 420 4.55 12.34 -3.26
CA ILE A 420 3.52 12.13 -4.30
C ILE A 420 4.15 12.14 -5.69
N GLY A 421 5.09 13.06 -5.95
CA GLY A 421 5.88 13.10 -7.18
C GLY A 421 6.70 11.82 -7.38
N LEU A 422 7.36 11.33 -6.33
CA LEU A 422 8.12 10.08 -6.35
C LEU A 422 7.23 8.87 -6.65
N MET A 423 6.03 8.79 -6.05
CA MET A 423 5.07 7.72 -6.35
C MET A 423 4.71 7.69 -7.83
N LYS A 424 4.43 8.85 -8.43
CA LYS A 424 4.14 8.96 -9.88
C LYS A 424 5.35 8.61 -10.74
N ALA A 425 6.56 8.97 -10.31
CA ALA A 425 7.79 8.63 -11.03
C ALA A 425 8.07 7.12 -11.02
N VAL A 426 7.86 6.45 -9.88
CA VAL A 426 8.00 4.99 -9.76
C VAL A 426 7.03 4.25 -10.68
N ASP A 427 5.81 4.77 -10.86
CA ASP A 427 4.83 4.17 -11.77
C ASP A 427 5.25 4.23 -13.26
N LYS A 428 6.07 5.21 -13.63
CA LYS A 428 6.57 5.43 -15.01
C LYS A 428 8.02 5.01 -15.20
N PHE A 429 8.64 4.40 -14.19
CA PHE A 429 10.07 4.10 -14.23
C PHE A 429 10.38 2.96 -15.21
N GLU A 430 11.23 3.25 -16.20
CA GLU A 430 11.67 2.31 -17.23
C GLU A 430 13.16 2.00 -17.11
N TYR A 431 13.52 0.90 -16.44
CA TYR A 431 14.92 0.51 -16.27
C TYR A 431 15.64 0.21 -17.61
N ARG A 432 14.88 -0.03 -18.69
CA ARG A 432 15.40 -0.38 -20.02
C ARG A 432 16.00 0.82 -20.77
N ARG A 433 15.60 2.05 -20.42
CA ARG A 433 16.22 3.28 -20.95
C ARG A 433 17.65 3.47 -20.44
N GLY A 434 18.04 2.77 -19.38
CA GLY A 434 19.41 2.74 -18.86
C GLY A 434 19.81 3.95 -18.01
N TYR A 435 18.93 4.94 -17.87
CA TYR A 435 19.11 6.09 -16.97
C TYR A 435 18.88 5.69 -15.49
N LYS A 436 19.38 6.54 -14.60
CA LYS A 436 19.14 6.46 -13.15
C LYS A 436 18.10 7.49 -12.75
#